data_AF-A0AAU4IQN3-F1
#
_entry.id   AF-A0AAU4IQN3-F1
#
_cell.length_a   1.000
_cell.length_b   1.000
_cell.length_c   1.000
_cell.angle_alpha   90.00
_cell.angle_beta   90.00
_cell.angle_gamma   90.00
#
_symmetry.space_group_name_H-M   'P 1'
#
loop_
_entity.id
_entity.type
_entity.pdbx_description
1 polymer ?
#
loop_
_entity_poly.entity_id
_entity_poly.type
_entity_poly.pdbx_seq_one_letter_code
_entity_poly.pdbx_strand_id
1 'polypeptide(L)'
;MPSLSLRIVGRDLPGRECGGYRDVHVAVQRGREPEGAVPGDAAEAVWEFTVEVVAAPDGARDYRGPHVHGRRGGRFLYLTWGELPHGGAFTMFRRAKLMLDDLPPQLVERGAAEGELGLTDRCGMPVCAAVRPPGIIWS
;
A
#
# COMPACT_ATOMS: atom_id res chain seq x y z
N MET A 1 8.62 -14.25 16.53
CA MET A 1 9.07 -13.81 15.19
C MET A 1 9.28 -12.32 15.26
N PRO A 2 10.34 -11.76 14.67
CA PRO A 2 10.51 -10.32 14.62
C PRO A 2 9.35 -9.68 13.84
N SER A 3 8.85 -8.56 14.36
CA SER A 3 7.77 -7.78 13.77
C SER A 3 8.35 -6.48 13.21
N LEU A 4 7.88 -6.07 12.04
CA LEU A 4 8.18 -4.82 11.39
C LEU A 4 6.97 -3.90 11.51
N SER A 5 7.12 -2.76 12.17
CA SER A 5 6.13 -1.68 12.14
C SER A 5 6.22 -0.98 10.79
N LEU A 6 5.13 -0.96 10.03
CA LEU A 6 5.05 -0.27 8.75
C LEU A 6 4.11 0.92 8.84
N ARG A 7 4.58 2.05 8.33
CA ARG A 7 3.78 3.26 8.10
C ARG A 7 3.81 3.58 6.60
N ILE A 8 2.65 3.72 5.98
CA ILE A 8 2.53 4.09 4.56
C ILE A 8 1.89 5.46 4.48
N VAL A 9 2.56 6.40 3.80
CA VAL A 9 2.13 7.79 3.66
C VAL A 9 1.97 8.12 2.18
N GLY A 10 0.72 8.30 1.76
CA GLY A 10 0.35 8.71 0.41
C GLY A 10 0.04 10.20 0.33
N ARG A 11 0.59 10.87 -0.68
CA ARG A 11 0.31 12.27 -1.04
C ARG A 11 -0.15 12.36 -2.49
N ASP A 12 -0.51 13.56 -2.95
CA ASP A 12 -0.92 13.81 -4.35
C ASP A 12 -2.04 12.86 -4.80
N LEU A 13 -3.15 12.84 -4.06
CA LEU A 13 -4.28 11.96 -4.34
C LEU A 13 -5.05 12.41 -5.61
N PRO A 14 -5.71 11.48 -6.32
CA PRO A 14 -6.28 11.72 -7.66
C PRO A 14 -7.57 12.56 -7.67
N GLY A 15 -8.04 13.03 -6.52
CA GLY A 15 -9.34 13.68 -6.35
C GLY A 15 -10.49 12.69 -6.15
N ARG A 16 -11.68 13.23 -5.89
CA ARG A 16 -12.94 12.46 -5.75
C ARG A 16 -13.48 11.92 -7.06
N GLU A 17 -13.02 12.47 -8.18
CA GLU A 17 -13.45 12.11 -9.52
C GLU A 17 -12.22 11.93 -10.42
N CYS A 18 -12.07 10.74 -11.02
CA CYS A 18 -10.97 10.46 -11.95
C CYS A 18 -11.38 9.37 -12.95
N GLY A 19 -11.08 9.55 -14.24
CA GLY A 19 -11.30 8.52 -15.27
C GLY A 19 -12.71 7.96 -15.38
N GLY A 20 -13.73 8.74 -14.97
CA GLY A 20 -15.14 8.33 -14.96
C GLY A 20 -15.66 7.76 -13.64
N TYR A 21 -14.78 7.51 -12.66
CA TYR A 21 -15.15 7.10 -11.31
C TYR A 21 -15.48 8.30 -10.43
N ARG A 22 -16.36 8.11 -9.45
CA ARG A 22 -16.76 9.13 -8.47
C ARG A 22 -16.64 8.59 -7.06
N ASP A 23 -16.70 9.46 -6.06
CA ASP A 23 -16.53 9.09 -4.66
C ASP A 23 -15.29 8.20 -4.45
N VAL A 24 -14.20 8.57 -5.13
CA VAL A 24 -12.97 7.79 -5.15
C VAL A 24 -12.33 7.81 -3.78
N HIS A 25 -11.98 6.64 -3.27
CA HIS A 25 -11.21 6.43 -2.05
C HIS A 25 -10.05 5.48 -2.29
N VAL A 26 -9.03 5.60 -1.45
CA VAL A 26 -7.89 4.68 -1.37
C VAL A 26 -7.88 3.98 -0.03
N ALA A 27 -7.52 2.70 -0.01
CA ALA A 27 -7.38 1.91 1.20
C ALA A 27 -6.19 0.95 1.06
N VAL A 28 -5.65 0.48 2.19
CA VAL A 28 -4.79 -0.72 2.19
C VAL A 28 -5.66 -1.97 2.14
N GLN A 29 -5.18 -3.07 1.56
CA GLN A 29 -5.95 -4.31 1.53
C GLN A 29 -5.54 -5.29 2.63
N ARG A 30 -6.48 -5.61 3.52
CA ARG A 30 -6.34 -6.64 4.55
C ARG A 30 -7.10 -7.90 4.15
N GLY A 31 -6.39 -8.94 3.74
CA GLY A 31 -7.01 -10.13 3.13
C GLY A 31 -7.76 -9.77 1.84
N ARG A 32 -9.09 -9.82 1.85
CA ARG A 32 -9.91 -9.40 0.70
C ARG A 32 -10.56 -8.02 0.86
N GLU A 33 -10.50 -7.46 2.07
CA GLU A 33 -11.22 -6.25 2.42
C GLU A 33 -10.32 -5.02 2.29
N PRO A 34 -10.87 -3.88 1.81
CA PRO A 34 -10.23 -2.58 1.99
C PRO A 34 -10.29 -2.16 3.47
N GLU A 35 -9.21 -1.61 3.99
CA GLU A 35 -9.10 -1.14 5.37
C GLU A 35 -8.57 0.30 5.40
N GLY A 36 -9.16 1.13 6.26
CA GLY A 36 -8.76 2.54 6.42
C GLY A 36 -8.98 3.37 5.16
N ALA A 37 -10.19 3.32 4.57
CA ALA A 37 -10.46 4.10 3.37
C ALA A 37 -10.29 5.61 3.61
N VAL A 38 -9.53 6.27 2.74
CA VAL A 38 -9.25 7.71 2.74
C VAL A 38 -9.84 8.33 1.48
N PRO A 39 -10.58 9.45 1.58
CA PRO A 39 -11.10 10.19 0.43
C PRO A 39 -9.99 10.60 -0.55
N GLY A 40 -10.26 10.50 -1.85
CA GLY A 40 -9.32 10.84 -2.92
C GLY A 40 -8.93 12.33 -2.97
N ASP A 41 -9.57 13.20 -2.21
CA ASP A 41 -9.27 14.63 -2.06
C ASP A 41 -8.65 14.99 -0.69
N ALA A 42 -8.34 14.00 0.15
CA ALA A 42 -7.61 14.24 1.39
C ALA A 42 -6.20 14.78 1.09
N ALA A 43 -5.65 15.57 2.01
CA ALA A 43 -4.28 16.10 1.88
C ALA A 43 -3.22 14.98 1.92
N GLU A 44 -3.48 13.94 2.71
CA GLU A 44 -2.65 12.75 2.83
C GLU A 44 -3.49 11.53 3.21
N ALA A 45 -2.97 10.34 2.89
CA ALA A 45 -3.50 9.06 3.33
C ALA A 45 -2.43 8.32 4.14
N VAL A 46 -2.77 7.90 5.35
CA VAL A 46 -1.81 7.32 6.29
C VAL A 46 -2.36 6.01 6.85
N TRP A 47 -1.53 4.96 6.78
CA TRP A 47 -1.85 3.66 7.36
C TRP A 47 -0.68 3.13 8.17
N GLU A 48 -0.98 2.54 9.32
CA GLU A 48 0.01 1.92 10.19
C GLU A 48 -0.43 0.51 10.56
N PHE A 49 0.46 -0.46 10.40
CA PHE A 49 0.21 -1.86 10.76
C PHE A 49 1.51 -2.64 10.89
N THR A 50 1.42 -3.80 11.53
CA THR A 50 2.57 -4.68 11.76
C THR A 50 2.63 -5.79 10.72
N VAL A 51 3.84 -6.06 10.24
CA VAL A 51 4.17 -7.19 9.37
C VAL A 51 5.12 -8.14 10.08
N GLU A 52 4.90 -9.44 9.92
CA GLU A 52 5.82 -10.46 10.44
C GLU A 52 7.01 -10.65 9.49
N VAL A 53 8.22 -10.66 10.03
CA VAL A 53 9.44 -10.93 9.28
C VAL A 53 9.90 -12.35 9.58
N VAL A 54 10.08 -13.14 8.52
CA VAL A 54 10.44 -14.55 8.59
C VAL A 54 11.79 -14.75 7.90
N ALA A 55 12.74 -15.36 8.60
CA ALA A 55 13.96 -15.84 7.96
C ALA A 55 13.64 -17.09 7.13
N ALA A 56 13.97 -17.06 5.85
CA ALA A 56 13.85 -18.21 4.96
C ALA A 56 15.11 -19.09 5.07
N PRO A 57 15.00 -20.41 4.80
CA PRO A 57 16.14 -21.34 4.89
C PRO A 57 17.33 -21.00 3.99
N ASP A 58 17.10 -20.25 2.91
CA ASP A 58 18.11 -19.75 1.98
C ASP A 58 18.76 -18.43 2.44
N GLY A 59 18.46 -17.98 3.67
CA GLY A 59 18.93 -16.71 4.23
C GLY A 59 18.17 -15.49 3.73
N ALA A 60 17.21 -15.66 2.80
CA ALA A 60 16.36 -14.56 2.37
C ALA A 60 15.33 -14.19 3.45
N ARG A 61 14.78 -12.98 3.37
CA ARG A 61 13.66 -12.57 4.21
C ARG A 61 12.35 -12.85 3.48
N ASP A 62 11.36 -13.29 4.23
CA ASP A 62 9.96 -13.37 3.79
C ASP A 62 9.09 -12.56 4.73
N TYR A 63 7.93 -12.13 4.24
CA TYR A 63 6.99 -11.30 4.99
C TYR A 63 5.65 -12.00 5.10
N ARG A 64 5.00 -11.89 6.26
CA ARG A 64 3.67 -12.46 6.53
C ARG A 64 2.80 -11.47 7.29
N GLY A 65 1.51 -11.78 7.34
CA GLY A 65 0.51 -10.97 8.01
C GLY A 65 -0.69 -10.72 7.09
N PRO A 66 -1.77 -10.16 7.64
CA PRO A 66 -3.03 -10.03 6.91
C PRO A 66 -2.99 -8.97 5.79
N HIS A 67 -2.04 -8.04 5.83
CA HIS A 67 -1.80 -7.02 4.79
C HIS A 67 -0.82 -7.46 3.71
N VAL A 68 -0.11 -8.58 3.92
CA VAL A 68 0.94 -9.05 3.01
C VAL A 68 0.36 -10.00 1.97
N HIS A 69 0.66 -9.72 0.71
CA HIS A 69 0.20 -10.48 -0.45
C HIS A 69 1.38 -11.00 -1.28
N GLY A 70 1.07 -11.81 -2.30
CA GLY A 70 2.05 -12.34 -3.23
C GLY A 70 2.68 -13.64 -2.74
N ARG A 71 3.69 -14.12 -3.47
CA ARG A 71 4.48 -15.32 -3.12
C ARG A 71 5.79 -14.90 -2.45
N ARG A 72 6.48 -15.85 -1.81
CA ARG A 72 7.85 -15.62 -1.30
C ARG A 72 8.77 -15.08 -2.41
N GLY A 73 9.58 -14.06 -2.08
CA GLY A 73 10.43 -13.34 -3.05
C GLY A 73 9.67 -12.45 -4.04
N GLY A 74 8.41 -12.14 -3.72
CA GLY A 74 7.52 -11.28 -4.48
C GLY A 74 6.42 -10.73 -3.59
N ARG A 75 6.77 -10.41 -2.32
CA ARG A 75 5.80 -9.95 -1.32
C ARG A 75 5.50 -8.48 -1.52
N PHE A 76 4.25 -8.10 -1.30
CA PHE A 76 3.82 -6.72 -1.48
C PHE A 76 2.61 -6.38 -0.61
N LEU A 77 2.37 -5.09 -0.45
CA LEU A 77 1.13 -4.52 0.10
C LEU A 77 0.25 -4.04 -1.05
N TYR A 78 -1.07 -4.21 -0.94
CA TYR A 78 -1.99 -3.60 -1.90
C TYR A 78 -2.42 -2.22 -1.42
N LEU A 79 -2.32 -1.23 -2.30
CA LEU A 79 -3.21 -0.07 -2.30
C LEU A 79 -4.36 -0.36 -3.25
N THR A 80 -5.58 -0.10 -2.79
CA THR A 80 -6.82 -0.42 -3.48
C THR A 80 -7.66 0.83 -3.61
N TRP A 81 -8.04 1.12 -4.85
CA TRP A 81 -8.87 2.24 -5.25
C TRP A 81 -10.28 1.76 -5.55
N GLY A 82 -11.27 2.49 -5.06
CA GLY A 82 -12.66 2.16 -5.26
C GLY A 82 -13.59 3.34 -5.11
N GLU A 83 -14.79 3.19 -5.65
CA GLU A 83 -15.91 4.09 -5.40
C GLU A 83 -16.53 3.69 -4.05
N LEU A 84 -16.72 4.65 -3.16
CA LEU A 84 -17.37 4.46 -1.85
C LEU A 84 -18.40 5.58 -1.64
N PRO A 85 -19.60 5.45 -2.24
CA PRO A 85 -20.68 6.41 -2.04
C PRO A 85 -21.20 6.33 -0.60
N HIS A 86 -21.79 7.42 -0.12
CA HIS A 86 -22.35 7.48 1.24
C HIS A 86 -23.38 6.37 1.50
N GLY A 87 -23.14 5.55 2.53
CA GLY A 87 -24.00 4.40 2.88
C GLY A 87 -23.89 3.20 1.93
N GLY A 88 -22.99 3.26 0.94
CA GLY A 88 -22.73 2.17 0.00
C GLY A 88 -21.55 1.28 0.42
N ALA A 89 -21.28 0.28 -0.42
CA ALA A 89 -20.12 -0.60 -0.28
C ALA A 89 -18.96 -0.11 -1.15
N PHE A 90 -17.73 -0.43 -0.71
CA PHE A 90 -16.52 -0.13 -1.48
C PHE A 90 -16.48 -0.98 -2.75
N THR A 91 -16.52 -0.34 -3.91
CA THR A 91 -16.43 -1.01 -5.22
C THR A 91 -15.08 -0.76 -5.85
N MET A 92 -14.17 -1.74 -5.73
CA MET A 92 -12.80 -1.63 -6.24
C MET A 92 -12.79 -1.53 -7.78
N PHE A 93 -12.02 -0.57 -8.31
CA PHE A 93 -11.75 -0.47 -9.75
C PHE A 93 -10.26 -0.51 -10.13
N ARG A 94 -9.33 -0.24 -9.20
CA ARG A 94 -7.88 -0.20 -9.50
C ARG A 94 -7.05 -0.59 -8.27
N ARG A 95 -5.83 -1.12 -8.49
CA ARG A 95 -4.89 -1.46 -7.43
C ARG A 95 -3.43 -1.19 -7.79
N ALA A 96 -2.61 -0.92 -6.78
CA ALA A 96 -1.16 -0.85 -6.84
C ALA A 96 -0.52 -1.82 -5.82
N LYS A 97 0.69 -2.28 -6.10
CA LYS A 97 1.46 -3.22 -5.28
C LYS A 97 2.72 -2.52 -4.78
N LEU A 98 2.79 -2.23 -3.49
CA LEU A 98 4.00 -1.68 -2.86
C LEU A 98 4.92 -2.85 -2.56
N MET A 99 6.02 -2.96 -3.30
CA MET A 99 6.89 -4.15 -3.25
C MET A 99 7.74 -4.15 -1.98
N LEU A 100 7.62 -5.20 -1.17
CA LEU A 100 8.39 -5.34 0.09
C LEU A 100 9.81 -5.86 -0.13
N ASP A 101 10.09 -6.45 -1.30
CA ASP A 101 11.46 -6.89 -1.64
C ASP A 101 12.41 -5.70 -1.84
N ASP A 102 11.88 -4.49 -2.04
CA ASP A 102 12.64 -3.25 -2.18
C ASP A 102 12.86 -2.53 -0.84
N LEU A 103 12.39 -3.09 0.29
CA LEU A 103 12.66 -2.55 1.63
C LEU A 103 14.14 -2.71 2.00
N PRO A 104 14.84 -1.61 2.35
CA PRO A 104 16.22 -1.66 2.80
C PRO A 104 16.40 -2.61 4.01
N PRO A 105 17.43 -3.49 4.01
CA PRO A 105 17.68 -4.41 5.13
C PRO A 105 17.75 -3.73 6.50
N GLN A 106 18.34 -2.55 6.55
CA GLN A 106 18.62 -1.81 7.78
C GLN A 106 17.34 -1.32 8.46
N LEU A 107 16.28 -1.02 7.71
CA LEU A 107 14.99 -0.63 8.28
C LEU A 107 14.28 -1.83 8.91
N VAL A 108 14.38 -2.98 8.26
CA VAL A 108 13.82 -4.23 8.78
C VAL A 108 14.55 -4.68 10.03
N GLU A 109 15.88 -4.54 10.09
CA GLU A 109 16.69 -4.80 11.29
C GLU A 109 16.35 -3.84 12.45
N ARG A 110 16.02 -2.57 12.15
CA ARG A 110 15.52 -1.60 13.14
C ARG A 110 14.09 -1.91 13.62
N GLY A 111 13.35 -2.72 12.87
CA GLY A 111 11.98 -3.11 13.19
C GLY A 111 10.92 -2.05 12.84
N ALA A 112 11.28 -1.02 12.08
CA ALA A 112 10.35 0.01 11.61
C ALA A 112 10.74 0.52 10.22
N ALA A 113 9.74 0.79 9.37
CA ALA A 113 9.92 1.45 8.09
C ALA A 113 8.70 2.32 7.73
N GLU A 114 8.96 3.45 7.10
CA GLU A 114 7.97 4.33 6.49
C GLU A 114 8.11 4.30 4.96
N GLY A 115 6.99 4.15 4.24
CA GLY A 115 6.91 4.19 2.80
C GLY A 115 6.14 5.41 2.31
N GLU A 116 6.81 6.36 1.68
CA GLU A 116 6.20 7.58 1.13
C GLU A 116 6.04 7.51 -0.39
N LEU A 117 4.87 7.89 -0.91
CA LEU A 117 4.60 7.90 -2.34
C LEU A 117 3.54 8.92 -2.79
N GLY A 118 3.67 9.39 -4.02
CA GLY A 118 2.59 10.06 -4.74
C GLY A 118 1.54 9.05 -5.22
N LEU A 119 0.26 9.38 -5.08
CA LEU A 119 -0.85 8.47 -5.32
C LEU A 119 -1.57 8.69 -6.66
N THR A 120 -1.11 9.65 -7.45
CA THR A 120 -1.59 9.93 -8.81
C THR A 120 -0.49 9.67 -9.83
N ASP A 121 -0.82 8.98 -10.91
CA ASP A 121 0.05 8.72 -12.04
C ASP A 121 0.08 9.91 -13.02
N ARG A 122 0.99 9.86 -14.01
CA ARG A 122 1.18 10.93 -15.00
C ARG A 122 -0.06 11.24 -15.86
N CYS A 123 -1.06 10.36 -15.87
CA CYS A 123 -2.30 10.53 -16.61
C CYS A 123 -3.41 11.14 -15.74
N GLY A 124 -3.12 11.52 -14.48
CA GLY A 124 -4.12 11.98 -13.53
C GLY A 124 -4.97 10.85 -12.96
N MET A 125 -4.54 9.59 -13.11
CA MET A 125 -5.26 8.43 -12.59
C MET A 125 -4.57 7.89 -11.33
N PRO A 126 -5.27 7.15 -10.46
CA PRO A 126 -4.64 6.64 -9.24
C PRO A 126 -3.46 5.72 -9.55
N VAL A 127 -2.37 5.70 -8.78
CA VAL A 127 -1.24 4.80 -9.06
C VAL A 127 -1.68 3.32 -9.17
N CYS A 128 -1.02 2.56 -10.03
CA CYS A 128 -1.36 1.16 -10.30
C CYS A 128 -0.14 0.29 -10.55
N ALA A 129 -0.36 -1.02 -10.74
CA ALA A 129 0.67 -2.01 -11.02
C ALA A 129 1.71 -2.11 -9.88
N ALA A 130 2.96 -2.48 -10.18
CA ALA A 130 4.01 -2.55 -9.16
C ALA A 130 4.63 -1.17 -8.92
N VAL A 131 4.62 -0.73 -7.67
CA VAL A 131 5.28 0.49 -7.20
C VAL A 131 6.56 0.07 -6.49
N ARG A 132 7.66 0.60 -7.02
CA ARG A 132 9.04 0.37 -6.56
C ARG A 132 9.77 1.72 -6.54
N PRO A 133 10.88 1.87 -5.82
CA PRO A 133 11.73 3.05 -5.97
C PRO A 133 12.03 3.35 -7.46
N PRO A 134 11.98 4.62 -7.91
CA PRO A 134 11.78 5.85 -7.10
C PRO A 134 10.31 6.22 -6.84
N GLY A 135 9.33 5.42 -7.27
CA GLY A 135 7.89 5.71 -7.07
C GLY A 135 7.40 5.53 -5.63
N ILE A 136 8.21 4.93 -4.75
CA ILE A 136 8.06 4.91 -3.31
C ILE A 136 9.43 5.10 -2.68
N ILE A 137 9.50 5.88 -1.60
CA ILE A 137 10.70 6.11 -0.80
C ILE A 137 10.52 5.39 0.53
N TRP A 138 11.52 4.59 0.92
CA TRP A 138 11.52 3.87 2.19
C TRP A 138 12.53 4.51 3.17
N SER A 139 12.12 4.78 4.40
CA SER A 139 12.95 5.36 5.47
C SER A 139 12.70 4.80 6.87
#